data_AF-A0A9X3TZ93-F1
#
_entry.id   AF-A0A9X3TZ93-F1
#
_cell.length_a   1.000
_cell.length_b   1.000
_cell.length_c   1.000
_cell.angle_alpha   90.00
_cell.angle_beta   90.00
_cell.angle_gamma   90.00
#
_symmetry.space_group_name_H-M   'P 1'
#
loop_
_entity.id
_entity.type
_entity.pdbx_description
1 polymer ?
#
loop_
_entity_poly.entity_id
_entity_poly.type
_entity_poly.pdbx_seq_one_letter_code
_entity_poly.pdbx_strand_id
1 'polypeptide(L)'
;MKTAGSMQPHEKTQQDVIAFLADPASHGGAAVRVITTQISHLFLTPDRAYKLKRPVTLPFLDYAPLDARATACRHEMELNRRLAPGLYLGVVAVTREADGKLALDGSGEPVDWLIVMNRFPDEALASRMAASGSFTLRHAAELADVIAAFHGSLAPDQTQGSPDALKVAITDLRQTLDHSRNRELAARGQALADRLLTLTEVKAARIDARRTQGKVRLCHGDLHLGNIVMLDGIPRPFDGIEFSDAIATIDVLFDLAFAVMDLLAHDLPDHANLLLNRYLAATRDYDGLDLLPLYLGTRALIRVMSELMTGADDRALRYLAVADAVLSPAVPCLLAVGGLSGSGKSTVARALAPNLGPGPGAILLRSDEIRKRMEGVAPEVKLPESAYAPAVTRAMFDRLEADARTTLKAGLSVILDATHMSPRGRARAERIARDCGVTFQGLWLDVPDARLESRINGRVHDASDATLTVLRSQQTADLGAIHWTRIDGAGTIAEVITSARAALNVTIRRPA
;
A
#
# COMPACT_ATOMS: atom_id res chain seq x y z
N MET A 1 -11.30 -50.38 9.20
CA MET A 1 -10.43 -50.08 10.34
C MET A 1 -9.08 -49.61 9.80
N LYS A 2 -8.87 -48.30 9.69
CA LYS A 2 -7.54 -47.73 9.44
C LYS A 2 -6.82 -47.70 10.78
N THR A 3 -5.67 -48.34 10.84
CA THR A 3 -4.74 -48.35 11.97
C THR A 3 -4.42 -46.91 12.39
N ALA A 4 -4.62 -46.61 13.67
CA ALA A 4 -4.13 -45.39 14.30
C ALA A 4 -2.59 -45.40 14.18
N GLY A 5 -2.06 -44.57 13.28
CA GLY A 5 -0.61 -44.35 13.19
C GLY A 5 -0.11 -43.73 14.49
N SER A 6 0.93 -44.34 15.07
CA SER A 6 1.66 -43.78 16.21
C SER A 6 2.16 -42.37 15.84
N MET A 7 1.71 -41.36 16.57
CA MET A 7 2.22 -39.98 16.46
C MET A 7 3.74 -39.97 16.61
N GLN A 8 4.41 -39.15 15.80
CA GLN A 8 5.85 -38.94 15.92
C GLN A 8 6.16 -38.26 17.28
N PRO A 9 7.33 -38.51 17.91
CA PRO A 9 7.65 -37.96 19.23
C PRO A 9 7.55 -36.43 19.32
N HIS A 10 7.92 -35.71 18.27
CA HIS A 10 7.81 -34.25 18.20
C HIS A 10 6.36 -33.75 18.12
N GLU A 11 5.46 -34.51 17.48
CA GLU A 11 4.02 -34.18 17.43
C GLU A 11 3.38 -34.34 18.81
N LYS A 12 3.79 -35.35 19.58
CA LYS A 12 3.33 -35.53 20.97
C LYS A 12 3.84 -34.41 21.88
N THR A 13 5.13 -34.09 21.81
CA THR A 13 5.71 -32.98 22.58
C THR A 13 4.99 -31.66 22.27
N GLN A 14 4.67 -31.37 21.01
CA GLN A 14 3.99 -30.14 20.67
C GLN A 14 2.52 -30.12 21.12
N GLN A 15 1.81 -31.25 21.13
CA GLN A 15 0.47 -31.31 21.69
C GLN A 15 0.44 -30.99 23.19
N ASP A 16 1.42 -31.47 23.96
CA ASP A 16 1.56 -31.08 25.37
C ASP A 16 1.74 -29.57 25.51
N VAL A 17 2.59 -28.97 24.66
CA VAL A 17 2.83 -27.52 24.64
C VAL A 17 1.56 -26.75 24.28
N ILE A 18 0.80 -27.20 23.27
CA ILE A 18 -0.46 -26.57 22.88
C ILE A 18 -1.48 -26.65 24.02
N ALA A 19 -1.60 -27.81 24.67
CA ALA A 19 -2.51 -27.99 25.80
C ALA A 19 -2.13 -27.09 26.98
N PHE A 20 -0.83 -27.03 27.30
CA PHE A 20 -0.29 -26.12 28.32
C PHE A 20 -0.61 -24.65 28.00
N LEU A 21 -0.37 -24.20 26.77
CA LEU A 21 -0.60 -22.81 26.39
C LEU A 21 -2.08 -22.44 26.26
N ALA A 22 -2.95 -23.41 25.99
CA ALA A 22 -4.40 -23.22 25.94
C ALA A 22 -5.05 -23.20 27.33
N ASP A 23 -4.38 -23.73 28.35
CA ASP A 23 -4.87 -23.77 29.73
C ASP A 23 -4.78 -22.38 30.38
N PRO A 24 -5.90 -21.79 30.85
CA PRO A 24 -5.89 -20.56 31.63
C PRO A 24 -4.92 -20.56 32.82
N ALA A 25 -4.70 -21.71 33.46
CA ALA A 25 -3.80 -21.84 34.61
C ALA A 25 -2.36 -21.42 34.27
N SER A 26 -1.91 -21.64 33.04
CA SER A 26 -0.59 -21.25 32.53
C SER A 26 -0.44 -19.74 32.35
N HIS A 27 -1.55 -19.00 32.41
CA HIS A 27 -1.64 -17.54 32.23
C HIS A 27 -2.32 -16.87 33.43
N GLY A 28 -2.13 -17.40 34.64
CA GLY A 28 -2.67 -16.82 35.87
C GLY A 28 -4.21 -16.86 35.97
N GLY A 29 -4.85 -17.80 35.28
CA GLY A 29 -6.31 -17.96 35.22
C GLY A 29 -6.99 -17.18 34.11
N ALA A 30 -6.24 -16.48 33.25
CA ALA A 30 -6.81 -15.70 32.15
C ALA A 30 -7.34 -16.60 31.02
N ALA A 31 -8.51 -16.25 30.47
CA ALA A 31 -9.07 -16.96 29.32
C ALA A 31 -8.14 -16.84 28.10
N VAL A 32 -7.98 -17.94 27.36
CA VAL A 32 -7.10 -18.03 26.19
C VAL A 32 -7.93 -18.29 24.93
N ARG A 33 -7.81 -17.43 23.92
CA ARG A 33 -8.32 -17.70 22.57
C ARG A 33 -7.20 -18.27 21.70
N VAL A 34 -7.43 -19.44 21.11
CA VAL A 34 -6.46 -20.09 20.21
C VAL A 34 -6.84 -19.83 18.76
N ILE A 35 -5.88 -19.37 17.96
CA ILE A 35 -6.00 -19.26 16.49
C ILE A 35 -4.93 -20.12 15.85
N THR A 36 -5.30 -20.90 14.85
CA THR A 36 -4.36 -21.74 14.10
C THR A 36 -4.22 -21.23 12.68
N THR A 37 -2.98 -20.97 12.25
CA THR A 37 -2.62 -20.67 10.87
C THR A 37 -1.96 -21.89 10.22
N GLN A 38 -1.57 -21.78 8.96
CA GLN A 38 -0.87 -22.85 8.25
C GLN A 38 0.45 -23.24 8.92
N ILE A 39 1.16 -22.28 9.53
CA ILE A 39 2.51 -22.48 10.07
C ILE A 39 2.65 -22.11 11.55
N SER A 40 1.59 -21.67 12.22
CA SER A 40 1.66 -21.24 13.63
C SER A 40 0.36 -21.47 14.40
N HIS A 41 0.47 -21.51 15.73
CA HIS A 41 -0.64 -21.35 16.67
C HIS A 41 -0.43 -20.04 17.44
N LEU A 42 -1.50 -19.25 17.59
CA LEU A 42 -1.53 -18.03 18.39
C LEU A 42 -2.41 -18.27 19.62
N PHE A 43 -1.86 -18.00 20.80
CA PHE A 43 -2.57 -18.07 22.08
C PHE A 43 -2.75 -16.66 22.60
N LEU A 44 -3.99 -16.20 22.68
CA LEU A 44 -4.34 -14.81 22.96
C LEU A 44 -4.92 -14.71 24.36
N THR A 45 -4.20 -14.05 25.26
CA THR A 45 -4.67 -13.64 26.59
C THR A 45 -5.18 -12.20 26.53
N PRO A 46 -5.71 -11.62 27.63
CA PRO A 46 -6.15 -10.22 27.64
C PRO A 46 -5.08 -9.21 27.25
N ASP A 47 -3.82 -9.49 27.60
CA ASP A 47 -2.69 -8.56 27.55
C ASP A 47 -1.53 -9.05 26.67
N ARG A 48 -1.49 -10.34 26.30
CA ARG A 48 -0.42 -10.95 25.50
C ARG A 48 -0.96 -11.81 24.36
N ALA A 49 -0.11 -11.97 23.35
CA ALA A 49 -0.25 -12.97 22.32
C ALA A 49 1.04 -13.79 22.25
N TYR A 50 0.91 -15.11 22.26
CA TYR A 50 2.02 -16.05 22.11
C TYR A 50 1.93 -16.75 20.77
N LYS A 51 2.95 -16.62 19.92
CA LYS A 51 3.04 -17.30 18.62
C LYS A 51 3.97 -18.50 18.73
N LEU A 52 3.40 -19.69 18.59
CA LEU A 52 4.09 -20.96 18.51
C LEU A 52 4.21 -21.40 17.05
N LYS A 53 5.42 -21.70 16.58
CA LYS A 53 5.63 -22.24 15.22
C LYS A 53 5.20 -23.71 15.16
N ARG A 54 4.47 -24.10 14.10
CA ARG A 54 4.09 -25.50 13.86
C ARG A 54 5.31 -26.28 13.35
N PRO A 55 5.46 -27.57 13.67
CA PRO A 55 6.62 -28.38 13.36
C PRO A 55 6.40 -28.99 11.98
N VAL A 56 6.29 -28.14 10.97
CA VAL A 56 5.90 -28.51 9.61
C VAL A 56 7.07 -28.32 8.66
N THR A 57 7.16 -29.20 7.67
CA THR A 57 8.09 -29.07 6.54
C THR A 57 7.26 -28.82 5.28
N LEU A 58 7.46 -27.66 4.66
CA LEU A 58 6.88 -27.20 3.41
C LEU A 58 8.03 -26.94 2.40
N PRO A 59 7.76 -26.83 1.09
CA PRO A 59 8.81 -26.65 0.08
C PRO A 59 9.75 -25.46 0.31
N PHE A 60 9.29 -24.43 1.02
CA PHE A 60 10.03 -23.20 1.30
C PHE A 60 10.32 -23.00 2.80
N LEU A 61 10.01 -23.99 3.64
CA LEU A 61 10.05 -23.82 5.10
C LEU A 61 10.25 -25.16 5.83
N ASP A 62 11.23 -25.25 6.73
CA ASP A 62 11.36 -26.39 7.63
C ASP A 62 11.39 -25.95 9.11
N TYR A 63 10.30 -26.23 9.81
CA TYR A 63 10.14 -26.00 11.24
C TYR A 63 10.06 -27.29 12.06
N ALA A 64 10.26 -28.45 11.45
CA ALA A 64 10.25 -29.71 12.19
C ALA A 64 11.32 -29.75 13.32
N PRO A 65 12.58 -29.30 13.10
CA PRO A 65 13.58 -29.24 14.17
C PRO A 65 13.28 -28.14 15.20
N LEU A 66 13.55 -28.40 16.49
CA LEU A 66 13.38 -27.43 17.56
C LEU A 66 14.26 -26.18 17.37
N ASP A 67 15.54 -26.37 17.02
CA ASP A 67 16.49 -25.28 16.79
C ASP A 67 16.10 -24.40 15.59
N ALA A 68 15.45 -24.99 14.58
CA ALA A 68 14.91 -24.26 13.45
C ALA A 68 13.77 -23.33 13.91
N ARG A 69 12.86 -23.81 14.78
CA ARG A 69 11.81 -22.96 15.37
C ARG A 69 12.37 -21.86 16.25
N ALA A 70 13.41 -22.15 17.04
CA ALA A 70 14.10 -21.14 17.86
C ALA A 70 14.69 -20.01 16.99
N THR A 71 15.37 -20.39 15.92
CA THR A 71 15.99 -19.45 14.97
C THR A 71 14.93 -18.63 14.24
N ALA A 72 13.86 -19.27 13.79
CA ALA A 72 12.74 -18.59 13.15
C ALA A 72 12.05 -17.57 14.07
N CYS A 73 11.86 -17.90 15.35
CA CYS A 73 11.27 -16.97 16.31
C CYS A 73 12.12 -15.71 16.48
N ARG A 74 13.45 -15.86 16.60
CA ARG A 74 14.38 -14.73 16.70
C ARG A 74 14.39 -13.90 15.42
N HIS A 75 14.43 -14.55 14.27
CA HIS A 75 14.45 -13.87 12.98
C HIS A 75 13.15 -13.10 12.71
N GLU A 76 11.99 -13.67 13.00
CA GLU A 76 10.70 -12.95 12.89
C GLU A 76 10.70 -11.69 13.76
N MET A 77 11.17 -11.81 15.00
CA MET A 77 11.26 -10.70 15.94
C MET A 77 12.17 -9.59 15.42
N GLU A 78 13.35 -9.93 14.89
CA GLU A 78 14.27 -8.97 14.28
C GLU A 78 13.64 -8.25 13.08
N LEU A 79 13.02 -8.99 12.17
CA LEU A 79 12.43 -8.44 10.95
C LEU A 79 11.24 -7.52 11.25
N ASN A 80 10.33 -7.95 12.12
CA ASN A 80 9.06 -7.27 12.32
C ASN A 80 9.13 -6.12 13.33
N ARG A 81 10.11 -6.11 14.25
CA ARG A 81 10.35 -4.97 15.14
C ARG A 81 10.71 -3.68 14.38
N ARG A 82 11.23 -3.78 13.16
CA ARG A 82 11.54 -2.61 12.31
C ARG A 82 10.30 -1.78 11.99
N LEU A 83 9.14 -2.42 11.88
CA LEU A 83 7.86 -1.78 11.53
C LEU A 83 6.92 -1.66 12.74
N ALA A 84 6.98 -2.60 13.69
CA ALA A 84 6.14 -2.63 14.89
C ALA A 84 6.97 -2.88 16.18
N PRO A 85 7.86 -1.95 16.59
CA PRO A 85 8.80 -2.18 17.71
C PRO A 85 8.12 -2.43 19.06
N GLY A 86 6.96 -1.82 19.30
CA GLY A 86 6.16 -2.00 20.51
C GLY A 86 5.29 -3.26 20.52
N LEU A 87 5.19 -3.98 19.40
CA LEU A 87 4.34 -5.17 19.30
C LEU A 87 5.07 -6.45 19.73
N TYR A 88 6.34 -6.60 19.36
CA TYR A 88 7.15 -7.80 19.63
C TYR A 88 7.99 -7.61 20.90
N LEU A 89 7.67 -8.36 21.96
CA LEU A 89 8.26 -8.19 23.29
C LEU A 89 9.54 -9.02 23.46
N GLY A 90 9.53 -10.27 22.99
CA GLY A 90 10.64 -11.20 23.19
C GLY A 90 10.40 -12.57 22.60
N VAL A 91 11.40 -13.44 22.70
CA VAL A 91 11.32 -14.87 22.43
C VAL A 91 11.55 -15.60 23.75
N VAL A 92 10.65 -16.52 24.11
CA VAL A 92 10.73 -17.30 25.35
C VAL A 92 10.70 -18.79 25.05
N ALA A 93 11.38 -19.58 25.88
CA ALA A 93 11.30 -21.04 25.81
C ALA A 93 10.03 -21.55 26.51
N VAL A 94 9.45 -22.62 25.99
CA VAL A 94 8.61 -23.52 26.79
C VAL A 94 9.54 -24.61 27.30
N THR A 95 9.69 -24.73 28.61
CA THR A 95 10.60 -25.69 29.24
C THR A 95 9.84 -26.84 29.87
N ARG A 96 10.47 -28.02 29.90
CA ARG A 96 10.03 -29.15 30.71
C ARG A 96 10.89 -29.24 31.96
N GLU A 97 10.27 -28.96 33.10
CA GLU A 97 10.94 -28.95 34.40
C GLU A 97 11.25 -30.36 34.90
N ALA A 98 12.08 -30.47 35.95
CA ALA A 98 12.49 -31.76 36.53
C ALA A 98 11.31 -32.59 37.06
N ASP A 99 10.18 -31.95 37.44
CA ASP A 99 8.94 -32.61 37.85
C ASP A 99 8.05 -33.04 36.66
N GLY A 100 8.53 -32.83 35.42
CA GLY A 100 7.85 -33.17 34.17
C GLY A 100 6.82 -32.15 33.70
N LYS A 101 6.51 -31.12 34.49
CA LYS A 101 5.57 -30.06 34.12
C LYS A 101 6.19 -29.09 33.12
N LEU A 102 5.32 -28.42 32.36
CA LEU A 102 5.72 -27.36 31.45
C LEU A 102 5.70 -26.00 32.16
N ALA A 103 6.66 -25.15 31.81
CA ALA A 103 6.74 -23.77 32.27
C ALA A 103 7.10 -22.82 31.12
N LEU A 104 6.71 -21.55 31.25
CA LEU A 104 7.17 -20.48 30.37
C LEU A 104 8.46 -19.91 30.94
N ASP A 105 9.53 -19.96 30.14
CA ASP A 105 10.86 -19.45 30.47
C ASP A 105 11.41 -20.00 31.80
N GLY A 106 11.13 -21.28 32.07
CA GLY A 106 11.57 -21.97 33.28
C GLY A 106 13.02 -22.43 33.22
N SER A 107 13.43 -23.22 34.21
CA SER A 107 14.81 -23.71 34.35
C SER A 107 15.07 -25.05 33.67
N GLY A 108 14.02 -25.69 33.18
CA GLY A 108 14.07 -27.02 32.56
C GLY A 108 14.62 -27.04 31.13
N GLU A 109 14.50 -28.21 30.49
CA GLU A 109 14.92 -28.39 29.09
C GLU A 109 13.94 -27.69 28.14
N PRO A 110 14.39 -26.82 27.22
CA PRO A 110 13.52 -26.25 26.20
C PRO A 110 12.90 -27.33 25.31
N VAL A 111 11.58 -27.32 25.20
CA VAL A 111 10.80 -28.23 24.35
C VAL A 111 10.10 -27.52 23.18
N ASP A 112 9.90 -26.20 23.27
CA ASP A 112 9.51 -25.35 22.14
C ASP A 112 9.88 -23.87 22.40
N TRP A 113 9.64 -23.02 21.41
CA TRP A 113 9.92 -21.58 21.46
C TRP A 113 8.70 -20.76 21.04
N LEU A 114 8.51 -19.63 21.71
CA LEU A 114 7.40 -18.71 21.47
C LEU A 114 7.90 -17.31 21.19
N ILE A 115 7.23 -16.62 20.28
CA ILE A 115 7.30 -15.16 20.20
C ILE A 115 6.22 -14.61 21.11
N VAL A 116 6.62 -13.70 22.01
CA VAL A 116 5.71 -12.99 22.92
C VAL A 116 5.43 -11.61 22.33
N MET A 117 4.15 -11.27 22.20
CA MET A 117 3.68 -10.03 21.61
C MET A 117 2.69 -9.33 22.53
N ASN A 118 2.60 -8.00 22.42
CA ASN A 118 1.50 -7.25 23.01
C ASN A 118 0.19 -7.63 22.31
N ARG A 119 -0.87 -7.88 23.09
CA ARG A 119 -2.21 -8.08 22.52
C ARG A 119 -2.76 -6.74 22.04
N PHE A 120 -3.43 -6.76 20.89
CA PHE A 120 -4.25 -5.67 20.38
C PHE A 120 -5.68 -6.15 20.11
N PRO A 121 -6.69 -5.27 20.19
CA PRO A 121 -8.06 -5.61 19.86
C PRO A 121 -8.18 -5.93 18.36
N ASP A 122 -9.01 -6.90 17.99
CA ASP A 122 -9.14 -7.32 16.58
C ASP A 122 -9.62 -6.15 15.69
N GLU A 123 -10.39 -5.22 16.27
CA GLU A 123 -10.90 -4.01 15.65
C GLU A 123 -9.80 -3.03 15.24
N ALA A 124 -8.60 -3.14 15.81
CA ALA A 124 -7.44 -2.33 15.42
C ALA A 124 -6.74 -2.84 14.15
N LEU A 125 -7.10 -4.01 13.62
CA LEU A 125 -6.58 -4.48 12.33
C LEU A 125 -7.14 -3.60 11.19
N ALA A 126 -6.28 -3.15 10.28
CA ALA A 126 -6.68 -2.26 9.20
C ALA A 126 -7.76 -2.90 8.30
N SER A 127 -7.77 -4.22 8.13
CA SER A 127 -8.85 -4.94 7.43
C SER A 127 -10.20 -4.83 8.13
N ARG A 128 -10.24 -4.86 9.47
CA ARG A 128 -11.46 -4.65 10.28
C ARG A 128 -11.87 -3.19 10.29
N MET A 129 -10.90 -2.29 10.35
CA MET A 129 -11.14 -0.86 10.24
C MET A 129 -11.70 -0.48 8.87
N ALA A 130 -11.19 -1.09 7.79
CA ALA A 130 -11.71 -0.91 6.43
C ALA A 130 -13.16 -1.38 6.32
N ALA A 131 -13.46 -2.60 6.80
CA ALA A 131 -14.81 -3.15 6.77
C ALA A 131 -15.83 -2.35 7.62
N SER A 132 -15.38 -1.69 8.69
CA SER A 132 -16.23 -0.87 9.57
C SER A 132 -16.28 0.61 9.17
N GLY A 133 -15.51 1.04 8.17
CA GLY A 133 -15.39 2.44 7.77
C GLY A 133 -14.57 3.33 8.72
N SER A 134 -13.85 2.74 9.69
CA SER A 134 -13.00 3.47 10.64
C SER A 134 -11.55 3.66 10.16
N PHE A 135 -11.16 3.01 9.05
CA PHE A 135 -9.90 3.29 8.38
C PHE A 135 -10.03 4.59 7.56
N THR A 136 -9.46 5.68 8.07
CA THR A 136 -9.59 7.02 7.48
C THR A 136 -8.52 7.33 6.44
N LEU A 137 -8.75 8.37 5.62
CA LEU A 137 -7.74 8.91 4.69
C LEU A 137 -6.45 9.34 5.40
N ARG A 138 -6.54 9.82 6.65
CA ARG A 138 -5.35 10.13 7.47
C ARG A 138 -4.51 8.87 7.69
N HIS A 139 -5.14 7.75 8.02
CA HIS A 139 -4.42 6.47 8.20
C HIS A 139 -3.77 6.00 6.89
N ALA A 140 -4.46 6.14 5.75
CA ALA A 140 -3.85 5.82 4.45
C ALA A 140 -2.62 6.69 4.14
N ALA A 141 -2.67 7.98 4.49
CA ALA A 141 -1.54 8.88 4.32
C ALA A 141 -0.36 8.52 5.23
N GLU A 142 -0.62 8.28 6.53
CA GLU A 142 0.42 7.88 7.48
C GLU A 142 1.04 6.53 7.12
N LEU A 143 0.23 5.57 6.64
CA LEU A 143 0.72 4.29 6.16
C LEU A 143 1.67 4.46 4.97
N ALA A 144 1.36 5.37 4.03
CA ALA A 144 2.25 5.66 2.91
C ALA A 144 3.61 6.19 3.38
N ASP A 145 3.64 7.05 4.40
CA ASP A 145 4.87 7.59 4.98
C ASP A 145 5.67 6.50 5.70
N VAL A 146 5.01 5.63 6.48
CA VAL A 146 5.64 4.48 7.15
C VAL A 146 6.28 3.55 6.13
N ILE A 147 5.57 3.20 5.05
CA ILE A 147 6.08 2.31 4.00
C ILE A 147 7.24 2.97 3.24
N ALA A 148 7.12 4.25 2.88
CA ALA A 148 8.18 4.98 2.19
C ALA A 148 9.47 5.07 3.02
N ALA A 149 9.34 5.38 4.32
CA ALA A 149 10.48 5.43 5.25
C ALA A 149 11.12 4.04 5.42
N PHE A 150 10.31 3.00 5.58
CA PHE A 150 10.78 1.62 5.68
C PHE A 150 11.54 1.20 4.42
N HIS A 151 10.92 1.31 3.25
CA HIS A 151 11.56 0.99 1.97
C HIS A 151 12.86 1.76 1.80
N GLY A 152 12.87 3.07 2.09
CA GLY A 152 14.06 3.92 2.02
C GLY A 152 15.21 3.47 2.93
N SER A 153 14.91 2.89 4.08
CA SER A 153 15.92 2.41 5.04
C SER A 153 16.58 1.08 4.66
N LEU A 154 15.95 0.30 3.79
CA LEU A 154 16.44 -1.02 3.40
C LEU A 154 17.60 -0.95 2.40
N ALA A 155 18.54 -1.88 2.50
CA ALA A 155 19.62 -2.04 1.53
C ALA A 155 19.07 -2.59 0.20
N PRO A 156 19.54 -2.08 -0.95
CA PRO A 156 19.29 -2.69 -2.26
C PRO A 156 19.84 -4.10 -2.37
N ASP A 157 19.09 -4.98 -3.03
CA ASP A 157 19.52 -6.33 -3.41
C ASP A 157 19.45 -6.47 -4.93
N GLN A 158 20.56 -6.88 -5.54
CA GLN A 158 20.64 -7.13 -6.98
C GLN A 158 20.70 -8.63 -7.32
N THR A 159 20.69 -9.53 -6.35
CA THR A 159 20.79 -10.98 -6.55
C THR A 159 19.41 -11.65 -6.71
N GLN A 160 18.36 -11.02 -6.20
CA GLN A 160 16.99 -11.54 -6.19
C GLN A 160 16.00 -10.65 -6.96
N GLY A 161 14.70 -10.98 -6.91
CA GLY A 161 13.65 -10.19 -7.57
C GLY A 161 13.74 -10.19 -9.11
N SER A 162 14.27 -11.27 -9.69
CA SER A 162 14.39 -11.40 -11.15
C SER A 162 13.02 -11.61 -11.81
N PRO A 163 12.89 -11.33 -13.12
CA PRO A 163 11.68 -11.67 -13.87
C PRO A 163 11.33 -13.16 -13.78
N ASP A 164 12.33 -14.04 -13.79
CA ASP A 164 12.12 -15.49 -13.71
C ASP A 164 11.62 -15.92 -12.33
N ALA A 165 12.10 -15.29 -11.24
CA ALA A 165 11.56 -15.53 -9.91
C ALA A 165 10.06 -15.18 -9.84
N LEU A 166 9.65 -14.06 -10.45
CA LEU A 166 8.24 -13.68 -10.53
C LEU A 166 7.41 -14.69 -11.36
N LYS A 167 7.95 -15.18 -12.48
CA LYS A 167 7.28 -16.23 -13.29
C LYS A 167 7.11 -17.54 -12.51
N VAL A 168 8.14 -17.96 -11.78
CA VAL A 168 8.08 -19.15 -10.92
C VAL A 168 6.98 -18.98 -9.89
N ALA A 169 6.97 -17.85 -9.17
CA ALA A 169 5.93 -17.57 -8.19
C ALA A 169 4.51 -17.60 -8.79
N ILE A 170 4.29 -16.98 -9.95
CA ILE A 170 2.98 -17.01 -10.63
C ILE A 170 2.62 -18.44 -11.08
N THR A 171 3.59 -19.22 -11.55
CA THR A 171 3.40 -20.61 -11.96
C THR A 171 2.98 -21.49 -10.78
N ASP A 172 3.63 -21.33 -9.62
CA ASP A 172 3.31 -22.07 -8.41
C ASP A 172 1.90 -21.73 -7.89
N LEU A 173 1.52 -20.43 -7.95
CA LEU A 173 0.15 -20.00 -7.63
C LEU A 173 -0.87 -20.64 -8.56
N ARG A 174 -0.59 -20.67 -9.87
CA ARG A 174 -1.45 -21.28 -10.88
C ARG A 174 -1.66 -22.78 -10.63
N GLN A 175 -0.59 -23.51 -10.30
CA GLN A 175 -0.65 -24.94 -9.96
C GLN A 175 -1.40 -25.19 -8.65
N THR A 176 -1.25 -24.31 -7.66
CA THR A 176 -1.96 -24.44 -6.39
C THR A 176 -3.48 -24.38 -6.59
N LEU A 177 -3.96 -23.57 -7.54
CA LEU A 177 -5.38 -23.48 -7.88
C LEU A 177 -5.97 -24.80 -8.42
N ASP A 178 -5.16 -25.72 -8.95
CA ASP A 178 -5.62 -27.06 -9.39
C ASP A 178 -6.19 -27.89 -8.23
N HIS A 179 -5.91 -27.51 -6.98
CA HIS A 179 -6.37 -28.20 -5.79
C HIS A 179 -7.61 -27.54 -5.15
N SER A 180 -8.10 -26.44 -5.73
CA SER A 180 -9.28 -25.73 -5.23
C SER A 180 -10.55 -26.57 -5.37
N ARG A 181 -11.44 -26.46 -4.38
CA ARG A 181 -12.77 -27.08 -4.40
C ARG A 181 -13.73 -26.36 -5.34
N ASN A 182 -13.61 -25.04 -5.45
CA ASN A 182 -14.38 -24.25 -6.40
C ASN A 182 -13.65 -24.19 -7.74
N ARG A 183 -14.04 -25.06 -8.67
CA ARG A 183 -13.41 -25.23 -9.98
C ARG A 183 -13.60 -24.03 -10.91
N GLU A 184 -14.73 -23.33 -10.81
CA GLU A 184 -15.02 -22.17 -11.65
C GLU A 184 -14.11 -20.99 -11.29
N LEU A 185 -14.03 -20.64 -10.00
CA LEU A 185 -13.14 -19.56 -9.54
C LEU A 185 -11.67 -19.91 -9.72
N ALA A 186 -11.31 -21.19 -9.56
CA ALA A 186 -9.96 -21.66 -9.86
C ALA A 186 -9.60 -21.44 -11.33
N ALA A 187 -10.48 -21.79 -12.27
CA ALA A 187 -10.25 -21.57 -13.70
C ALA A 187 -10.07 -20.08 -14.03
N ARG A 188 -10.83 -19.19 -13.39
CA ARG A 188 -10.65 -17.73 -13.52
C ARG A 188 -9.29 -17.26 -12.96
N GLY A 189 -8.88 -17.79 -11.81
CA GLY A 189 -7.57 -17.52 -11.23
C GLY A 189 -6.42 -18.02 -12.12
N GLN A 190 -6.58 -19.18 -12.78
CA GLN A 190 -5.60 -19.73 -13.71
C GLN A 190 -5.49 -18.87 -14.98
N ALA A 191 -6.61 -18.44 -15.55
CA ALA A 191 -6.60 -17.52 -16.68
C ALA A 191 -5.95 -16.16 -16.32
N LEU A 192 -6.15 -15.69 -15.08
CA LEU A 192 -5.45 -14.52 -14.56
C LEU A 192 -3.93 -14.77 -14.48
N ALA A 193 -3.51 -15.93 -13.95
CA ALA A 193 -2.10 -16.30 -13.89
C ALA A 193 -1.45 -16.35 -15.28
N ASP A 194 -2.11 -16.94 -16.28
CA ASP A 194 -1.63 -17.01 -17.66
C ASP A 194 -1.42 -15.60 -18.26
N ARG A 195 -2.37 -14.68 -18.03
CA ARG A 195 -2.23 -13.26 -18.44
C ARG A 195 -1.04 -12.58 -17.75
N LEU A 196 -0.83 -12.83 -16.46
CA LEU A 196 0.27 -12.25 -15.68
C LEU A 196 1.63 -12.81 -16.10
N LEU A 197 1.71 -14.10 -16.49
CA LEU A 197 2.91 -14.69 -17.06
C LEU A 197 3.30 -14.00 -18.37
N THR A 198 2.35 -13.84 -19.30
CA THR A 198 2.59 -13.10 -20.55
C THR A 198 3.02 -11.66 -20.28
N LEU A 199 2.38 -10.97 -19.33
CA LEU A 199 2.76 -9.60 -18.99
C LEU A 199 4.16 -9.53 -18.36
N THR A 200 4.53 -10.52 -17.54
CA THR A 200 5.87 -10.64 -16.96
C THR A 200 6.93 -10.83 -18.05
N GLU A 201 6.65 -11.61 -19.09
CA GLU A 201 7.53 -11.76 -20.25
C GLU A 201 7.71 -10.45 -21.01
N VAL A 202 6.62 -9.76 -21.33
CA VAL A 202 6.65 -8.46 -22.01
C VAL A 202 7.41 -7.41 -21.20
N LYS A 203 7.33 -7.49 -19.87
CA LYS A 203 7.93 -6.52 -18.93
C LYS A 203 9.27 -6.96 -18.34
N ALA A 204 9.83 -8.10 -18.76
CA ALA A 204 11.02 -8.68 -18.13
C ALA A 204 12.20 -7.70 -18.04
N ALA A 205 12.51 -6.97 -19.12
CA ALA A 205 13.58 -5.98 -19.13
C ALA A 205 13.34 -4.81 -18.16
N ARG A 206 12.08 -4.44 -17.91
CA ARG A 206 11.70 -3.36 -16.98
C ARG A 206 11.82 -3.84 -15.53
N ILE A 207 11.38 -5.05 -15.24
CA ILE A 207 11.57 -5.69 -13.92
C ILE A 207 13.07 -5.78 -13.60
N ASP A 208 13.89 -6.21 -14.55
CA ASP A 208 15.34 -6.32 -14.35
C ASP A 208 16.04 -4.96 -14.21
N ALA A 209 15.59 -3.95 -14.96
CA ALA A 209 16.07 -2.58 -14.79
C ALA A 209 15.82 -2.06 -13.37
N ARG A 210 14.68 -2.39 -12.76
CA ARG A 210 14.38 -1.97 -11.37
C ARG A 210 15.30 -2.64 -10.35
N ARG A 211 15.63 -3.92 -10.54
CA ARG A 211 16.64 -4.65 -9.75
C ARG A 211 17.98 -3.92 -9.79
N THR A 212 18.49 -3.60 -10.98
CA THR A 212 19.77 -2.89 -11.15
C THR A 212 19.75 -1.44 -10.64
N GLN A 213 18.59 -0.79 -10.62
CA GLN A 213 18.38 0.54 -10.04
C GLN A 213 18.20 0.55 -8.51
N GLY A 214 18.34 -0.61 -7.85
CA GLY A 214 18.26 -0.74 -6.39
C GLY A 214 16.86 -0.59 -5.81
N LYS A 215 15.84 -0.96 -6.61
CA LYS A 215 14.44 -1.00 -6.20
C LYS A 215 14.01 -2.33 -5.59
N VAL A 216 14.79 -3.38 -5.77
CA VAL A 216 14.60 -4.67 -5.10
C VAL A 216 15.29 -4.64 -3.74
N ARG A 217 14.57 -5.00 -2.68
CA ARG A 217 15.01 -4.94 -1.27
C ARG A 217 14.32 -6.03 -0.45
N LEU A 218 14.88 -6.40 0.71
CA LEU A 218 14.23 -7.29 1.69
C LEU A 218 13.06 -6.57 2.39
N CYS A 219 11.91 -6.53 1.71
CA CYS A 219 10.72 -5.76 2.07
C CYS A 219 9.86 -6.51 3.11
N HIS A 220 8.58 -6.13 3.26
CA HIS A 220 7.64 -6.84 4.14
C HIS A 220 7.20 -8.18 3.53
N GLY A 221 7.00 -8.22 2.21
CA GLY A 221 6.65 -9.44 1.48
C GLY A 221 5.14 -9.75 1.49
N ASP A 222 4.44 -9.46 2.59
CA ASP A 222 3.00 -9.75 2.77
C ASP A 222 2.18 -8.54 3.27
N LEU A 223 2.38 -7.37 2.66
CA LEU A 223 1.89 -6.07 3.13
C LEU A 223 0.39 -5.80 2.84
N HIS A 224 -0.50 -6.70 3.24
CA HIS A 224 -1.96 -6.53 3.08
C HIS A 224 -2.62 -5.97 4.36
N LEU A 225 -3.89 -5.53 4.31
CA LEU A 225 -4.56 -4.87 5.44
C LEU A 225 -4.77 -5.77 6.66
N GLY A 226 -4.67 -7.08 6.50
CA GLY A 226 -4.68 -8.04 7.62
C GLY A 226 -3.39 -8.03 8.43
N ASN A 227 -2.30 -7.54 7.83
CA ASN A 227 -0.97 -7.44 8.39
C ASN A 227 -0.59 -5.98 8.69
N ILE A 228 -1.60 -5.14 8.93
CA ILE A 228 -1.44 -3.76 9.38
C ILE A 228 -2.34 -3.56 10.60
N VAL A 229 -1.76 -3.08 11.70
CA VAL A 229 -2.47 -2.83 12.95
C VAL A 229 -2.35 -1.36 13.35
N MET A 230 -3.41 -0.80 13.90
CA MET A 230 -3.40 0.54 14.50
C MET A 230 -2.79 0.47 15.89
N LEU A 231 -1.57 1.00 16.06
CA LEU A 231 -0.86 1.06 17.34
C LEU A 231 -0.53 2.51 17.67
N ASP A 232 -1.00 2.97 18.82
CA ASP A 232 -0.82 4.35 19.29
C ASP A 232 -1.26 5.42 18.25
N GLY A 233 -2.34 5.10 17.51
CA GLY A 233 -2.87 5.97 16.45
C GLY A 233 -2.10 5.97 15.14
N ILE A 234 -1.08 5.11 14.99
CA ILE A 234 -0.24 4.96 13.81
C ILE A 234 -0.50 3.58 13.16
N PRO A 235 -0.73 3.49 11.85
CA PRO A 235 -0.81 2.22 11.15
C PRO A 235 0.59 1.57 11.04
N ARG A 236 0.75 0.40 11.64
CA ARG A 236 2.01 -0.36 11.69
C ARG A 236 1.86 -1.69 10.96
N PRO A 237 2.64 -1.93 9.90
CA PRO A 237 2.78 -3.28 9.35
C PRO A 237 3.38 -4.25 10.38
N PHE A 238 2.93 -5.49 10.37
CA PHE A 238 3.43 -6.58 11.20
C PHE A 238 3.24 -7.91 10.48
N ASP A 239 3.90 -8.98 10.95
CA ASP A 239 3.80 -10.32 10.35
C ASP A 239 4.29 -10.39 8.89
N GLY A 240 5.36 -9.65 8.58
CA GLY A 240 6.10 -9.77 7.33
C GLY A 240 6.84 -11.10 7.22
N ILE A 241 7.04 -11.55 5.98
CA ILE A 241 7.57 -12.88 5.65
C ILE A 241 8.96 -13.06 6.25
N GLU A 242 9.07 -14.01 7.17
CA GLU A 242 10.28 -14.36 7.91
C GLU A 242 10.91 -15.70 7.47
N PHE A 243 10.17 -16.52 6.75
CA PHE A 243 10.61 -17.88 6.44
C PHE A 243 11.37 -17.99 5.11
N SER A 244 11.39 -16.92 4.30
CA SER A 244 12.05 -16.93 3.00
C SER A 244 12.44 -15.53 2.52
N ASP A 245 13.73 -15.22 2.64
CA ASP A 245 14.30 -14.01 2.02
C ASP A 245 14.07 -13.99 0.51
N ALA A 246 14.04 -15.17 -0.14
CA ALA A 246 13.70 -15.33 -1.57
C ALA A 246 12.34 -14.73 -1.93
N ILE A 247 11.35 -14.88 -1.04
CA ILE A 247 9.99 -14.39 -1.25
C ILE A 247 9.85 -12.94 -0.77
N ALA A 248 10.59 -12.53 0.27
CA ALA A 248 10.54 -11.19 0.83
C ALA A 248 11.46 -10.17 0.12
N THR A 249 12.43 -10.63 -0.67
CA THR A 249 13.34 -9.76 -1.45
C THR A 249 12.74 -9.44 -2.79
N ILE A 250 11.99 -8.34 -2.83
CA ILE A 250 11.12 -7.96 -3.93
C ILE A 250 11.24 -6.48 -4.25
N ASP A 251 10.64 -6.08 -5.37
CA ASP A 251 10.51 -4.68 -5.72
C ASP A 251 9.66 -3.90 -4.70
N VAL A 252 10.12 -2.73 -4.30
CA VAL A 252 9.40 -1.85 -3.35
C VAL A 252 7.99 -1.44 -3.83
N LEU A 253 7.77 -1.31 -5.15
CA LEU A 253 6.42 -1.09 -5.70
C LEU A 253 5.59 -2.37 -5.67
N PHE A 254 6.20 -3.55 -5.76
CA PHE A 254 5.49 -4.82 -5.61
C PHE A 254 5.06 -5.08 -4.16
N ASP A 255 5.84 -4.61 -3.18
CA ASP A 255 5.44 -4.62 -1.76
C ASP A 255 4.28 -3.64 -1.51
N LEU A 256 4.43 -2.37 -1.95
CA LEU A 256 3.38 -1.34 -1.86
C LEU A 256 2.06 -1.78 -2.53
N ALA A 257 2.16 -2.42 -3.70
CA ALA A 257 1.01 -2.86 -4.48
C ALA A 257 0.08 -3.77 -3.67
N PHE A 258 0.58 -4.47 -2.65
CA PHE A 258 -0.26 -5.34 -1.84
C PHE A 258 -1.28 -4.53 -1.04
N ALA A 259 -0.85 -3.47 -0.34
CA ALA A 259 -1.75 -2.60 0.42
C ALA A 259 -2.70 -1.82 -0.51
N VAL A 260 -2.21 -1.33 -1.64
CA VAL A 260 -3.03 -0.61 -2.64
C VAL A 260 -4.14 -1.52 -3.19
N MET A 261 -3.78 -2.73 -3.63
CA MET A 261 -4.72 -3.72 -4.16
C MET A 261 -5.75 -4.11 -3.10
N ASP A 262 -5.32 -4.32 -1.85
CA ASP A 262 -6.22 -4.75 -0.79
C ASP A 262 -7.20 -3.66 -0.36
N LEU A 263 -6.80 -2.38 -0.39
CA LEU A 263 -7.73 -1.24 -0.24
C LEU A 263 -8.79 -1.21 -1.35
N LEU A 264 -8.41 -1.50 -2.61
CA LEU A 264 -9.38 -1.61 -3.70
C LEU A 264 -10.35 -2.79 -3.50
N ALA A 265 -9.88 -3.92 -2.97
CA ALA A 265 -10.72 -5.07 -2.67
C ALA A 265 -11.71 -4.83 -1.50
N HIS A 266 -11.43 -3.83 -0.66
CA HIS A 266 -12.30 -3.34 0.41
C HIS A 266 -13.18 -2.15 -0.04
N ASP A 267 -13.24 -1.85 -1.34
CA ASP A 267 -14.00 -0.73 -1.90
C ASP A 267 -13.60 0.65 -1.34
N LEU A 268 -12.28 0.84 -1.15
CA LEU A 268 -11.69 2.09 -0.65
C LEU A 268 -10.78 2.76 -1.71
N PRO A 269 -11.31 3.16 -2.88
CA PRO A 269 -10.51 3.73 -3.96
C PRO A 269 -9.83 5.05 -3.56
N ASP A 270 -10.48 5.89 -2.76
CA ASP A 270 -9.91 7.15 -2.29
C ASP A 270 -8.67 6.92 -1.40
N HIS A 271 -8.70 5.87 -0.57
CA HIS A 271 -7.59 5.48 0.30
C HIS A 271 -6.45 4.89 -0.52
N ALA A 272 -6.76 4.01 -1.48
CA ALA A 272 -5.78 3.40 -2.38
C ALA A 272 -5.05 4.46 -3.21
N ASN A 273 -5.80 5.41 -3.78
CA ASN A 273 -5.25 6.52 -4.55
C ASN A 273 -4.36 7.42 -3.69
N LEU A 274 -4.81 7.78 -2.49
CA LEU A 274 -4.04 8.62 -1.57
C LEU A 274 -2.75 7.95 -1.13
N LEU A 275 -2.81 6.65 -0.76
CA LEU A 275 -1.64 5.88 -0.35
C LEU A 275 -0.60 5.83 -1.46
N LEU A 276 -1.01 5.51 -2.70
CA LEU A 276 -0.10 5.49 -3.85
C LEU A 276 0.50 6.88 -4.11
N ASN A 277 -0.33 7.92 -4.19
CA ASN A 277 0.12 9.26 -4.51
C ASN A 277 1.08 9.83 -3.47
N ARG A 278 0.80 9.62 -2.18
CA ARG A 278 1.69 10.08 -1.10
C ARG A 278 3.02 9.32 -1.10
N TYR A 279 2.99 8.01 -1.34
CA TYR A 279 4.20 7.21 -1.51
C TYR A 279 5.05 7.68 -2.69
N LEU A 280 4.44 7.93 -3.86
CA LEU A 280 5.14 8.44 -5.05
C LEU A 280 5.68 9.85 -4.85
N ALA A 281 4.95 10.72 -4.14
CA ALA A 281 5.43 12.05 -3.80
C ALA A 281 6.65 12.00 -2.86
N ALA A 282 6.76 10.98 -2.00
CA ALA A 282 7.91 10.78 -1.12
C ALA A 282 9.11 10.13 -1.83
N THR A 283 8.87 9.06 -2.60
CA THR A 283 9.93 8.21 -3.19
C THR A 283 10.31 8.58 -4.62
N ARG A 284 9.41 9.30 -5.29
CA ARG A 284 9.52 9.70 -6.69
C ARG A 284 9.70 8.55 -7.67
N ASP A 285 9.18 7.38 -7.33
CA ASP A 285 9.30 6.15 -8.10
C ASP A 285 8.31 6.06 -9.27
N TYR A 286 8.22 7.13 -10.07
CA TYR A 286 7.32 7.21 -11.22
C TYR A 286 7.74 6.29 -12.37
N ASP A 287 9.04 5.96 -12.46
CA ASP A 287 9.59 5.13 -13.54
C ASP A 287 9.15 3.66 -13.47
N GLY A 288 8.66 3.19 -12.32
CA GLY A 288 8.12 1.83 -12.16
C GLY A 288 6.63 1.69 -12.40
N LEU A 289 5.93 2.78 -12.71
CA LEU A 289 4.47 2.78 -12.82
C LEU A 289 3.93 1.91 -13.96
N ASP A 290 4.74 1.62 -14.98
CA ASP A 290 4.36 0.75 -16.08
C ASP A 290 4.27 -0.73 -15.68
N LEU A 291 4.79 -1.09 -14.49
CA LEU A 291 4.66 -2.41 -13.86
C LEU A 291 3.51 -2.47 -12.85
N LEU A 292 2.89 -1.34 -12.50
CA LEU A 292 1.87 -1.29 -11.46
C LEU A 292 0.68 -2.24 -11.74
N PRO A 293 0.13 -2.34 -12.96
CA PRO A 293 -0.92 -3.32 -13.26
C PRO A 293 -0.50 -4.77 -13.03
N LEU A 294 0.73 -5.14 -13.42
CA LEU A 294 1.30 -6.46 -13.17
C LEU A 294 1.39 -6.74 -11.67
N TYR A 295 1.93 -5.78 -10.91
CA TYR A 295 2.11 -5.92 -9.47
C TYR A 295 0.79 -6.02 -8.71
N LEU A 296 -0.19 -5.15 -9.01
CA LEU A 296 -1.53 -5.22 -8.43
C LEU A 296 -2.23 -6.53 -8.80
N GLY A 297 -2.15 -6.96 -10.05
CA GLY A 297 -2.75 -8.20 -10.53
C GLY A 297 -2.15 -9.45 -9.88
N THR A 298 -0.83 -9.52 -9.73
CA THR A 298 -0.16 -10.64 -9.06
C THR A 298 -0.49 -10.68 -7.57
N ARG A 299 -0.55 -9.54 -6.88
CA ARG A 299 -1.00 -9.49 -5.47
C ARG A 299 -2.46 -9.94 -5.33
N ALA A 300 -3.32 -9.54 -6.26
CA ALA A 300 -4.69 -10.03 -6.29
C ALA A 300 -4.75 -11.55 -6.50
N LEU A 301 -3.94 -12.13 -7.41
CA LEU A 301 -3.87 -13.58 -7.62
C LEU A 301 -3.44 -14.33 -6.36
N ILE A 302 -2.45 -13.81 -5.61
CA ILE A 302 -2.04 -14.38 -4.32
C ILE A 302 -3.25 -14.46 -3.37
N ARG A 303 -4.05 -13.38 -3.27
CA ARG A 303 -5.26 -13.38 -2.45
C ARG A 303 -6.33 -14.31 -2.98
N VAL A 304 -6.56 -14.38 -4.30
CA VAL A 304 -7.51 -15.34 -4.89
C VAL A 304 -7.16 -16.76 -4.48
N MET A 305 -5.89 -17.16 -4.64
CA MET A 305 -5.41 -18.48 -4.23
C MET A 305 -5.63 -18.72 -2.72
N SER A 306 -5.22 -17.76 -1.88
CA SER A 306 -5.35 -17.86 -0.42
C SER A 306 -6.83 -17.99 0.03
N GLU A 307 -7.72 -17.16 -0.51
CA GLU A 307 -9.13 -17.18 -0.13
C GLU A 307 -9.81 -18.49 -0.56
N LEU A 308 -9.50 -19.01 -1.75
CA LEU A 308 -10.03 -20.31 -2.22
C LEU A 308 -9.54 -21.48 -1.37
N MET A 309 -8.30 -21.46 -0.88
CA MET A 309 -7.80 -22.48 0.05
C MET A 309 -8.58 -22.50 1.37
N THR A 310 -9.08 -21.35 1.81
CA THR A 310 -9.91 -21.25 3.02
C THR A 310 -11.41 -21.41 2.78
N GLY A 311 -11.83 -21.61 1.52
CA GLY A 311 -13.24 -21.73 1.13
C GLY A 311 -14.02 -20.42 1.14
N ALA A 312 -13.32 -19.28 1.01
CA ALA A 312 -13.91 -17.94 1.07
C ALA A 312 -14.16 -17.36 -0.33
N ASP A 313 -15.04 -18.03 -1.08
CA ASP A 313 -15.29 -17.77 -2.50
C ASP A 313 -15.69 -16.31 -2.79
N ASP A 314 -16.54 -15.70 -1.94
CA ASP A 314 -16.94 -14.29 -2.09
C ASP A 314 -15.76 -13.32 -1.98
N ARG A 315 -14.74 -13.66 -1.18
CA ARG A 315 -13.53 -12.85 -1.06
C ARG A 315 -12.63 -13.04 -2.27
N ALA A 316 -12.46 -14.28 -2.74
CA ALA A 316 -11.75 -14.58 -3.97
C ALA A 316 -12.35 -13.83 -5.18
N LEU A 317 -13.68 -13.78 -5.28
CA LEU A 317 -14.39 -13.03 -6.32
C LEU A 317 -14.07 -11.53 -6.30
N ARG A 318 -13.97 -10.91 -5.11
CA ARG A 318 -13.58 -9.49 -4.99
C ARG A 318 -12.16 -9.25 -5.52
N TYR A 319 -11.21 -10.12 -5.17
CA TYR A 319 -9.84 -9.98 -5.67
C TYR A 319 -9.72 -10.23 -7.18
N LEU A 320 -10.50 -11.17 -7.74
CA LEU A 320 -10.61 -11.32 -9.19
C LEU A 320 -11.13 -10.04 -9.86
N ALA A 321 -12.17 -9.40 -9.29
CA ALA A 321 -12.72 -8.16 -9.82
C ALA A 321 -11.70 -7.00 -9.78
N VAL A 322 -10.86 -6.93 -8.73
CA VAL A 322 -9.75 -5.97 -8.68
C VAL A 322 -8.74 -6.27 -9.79
N ALA A 323 -8.30 -7.53 -9.94
CA ALA A 323 -7.35 -7.92 -10.98
C ALA A 323 -7.87 -7.58 -12.39
N ASP A 324 -9.13 -7.89 -12.68
CA ASP A 324 -9.77 -7.57 -13.96
C ASP A 324 -9.81 -6.06 -14.20
N ALA A 325 -10.13 -5.26 -13.17
CA ALA A 325 -10.17 -3.80 -13.28
C ALA A 325 -8.79 -3.19 -13.54
N VAL A 326 -7.74 -3.61 -12.81
CA VAL A 326 -6.40 -3.01 -12.93
C VAL A 326 -5.66 -3.45 -14.20
N LEU A 327 -5.99 -4.64 -14.74
CA LEU A 327 -5.42 -5.16 -16.00
C LEU A 327 -6.25 -4.76 -17.23
N SER A 328 -7.37 -4.07 -17.06
CA SER A 328 -8.18 -3.60 -18.17
C SER A 328 -7.43 -2.49 -18.93
N PRO A 329 -7.31 -2.57 -20.27
CA PRO A 329 -6.74 -1.48 -21.06
C PRO A 329 -7.50 -0.18 -20.81
N ALA A 330 -6.75 0.90 -20.58
CA ALA A 330 -7.32 2.23 -20.46
C ALA A 330 -6.53 3.24 -21.28
N VAL A 331 -7.24 4.23 -21.80
CA VAL A 331 -6.64 5.38 -22.47
C VAL A 331 -6.38 6.44 -21.40
N PRO A 332 -5.11 6.74 -21.07
CA PRO A 332 -4.80 7.77 -20.08
C PRO A 332 -5.20 9.16 -20.58
N CYS A 333 -5.46 10.07 -19.66
CA CYS A 333 -5.69 11.48 -19.95
C CYS A 333 -4.87 12.39 -19.02
N LEU A 334 -4.68 13.64 -19.44
CA LEU A 334 -4.10 14.70 -18.62
C LEU A 334 -5.20 15.68 -18.22
N LEU A 335 -5.48 15.76 -16.92
CA LEU A 335 -6.33 16.78 -16.33
C LEU A 335 -5.46 17.86 -15.68
N ALA A 336 -5.73 19.14 -15.93
CA ALA A 336 -5.12 20.24 -15.19
C ALA A 336 -6.19 20.99 -14.38
N VAL A 337 -5.93 21.20 -13.09
CA VAL A 337 -6.83 21.94 -12.19
C VAL A 337 -6.15 23.24 -11.78
N GLY A 338 -6.58 24.34 -12.40
CA GLY A 338 -6.07 25.70 -12.20
C GLY A 338 -6.98 26.56 -11.31
N GLY A 339 -6.45 27.70 -10.87
CA GLY A 339 -7.14 28.66 -10.02
C GLY A 339 -6.22 29.32 -8.99
N LEU A 340 -6.64 30.45 -8.44
CA LEU A 340 -5.86 31.22 -7.46
C LEU A 340 -5.63 30.44 -6.16
N SER A 341 -4.62 30.84 -5.38
CA SER A 341 -4.39 30.25 -4.05
C SER A 341 -5.65 30.41 -3.18
N GLY A 342 -6.04 29.38 -2.42
CA GLY A 342 -7.31 29.41 -1.69
C GLY A 342 -8.52 28.89 -2.46
N SER A 343 -8.44 28.67 -3.78
CA SER A 343 -9.62 28.32 -4.59
C SER A 343 -10.16 26.89 -4.40
N GLY A 344 -9.39 26.01 -3.76
CA GLY A 344 -9.78 24.61 -3.53
C GLY A 344 -9.27 23.61 -4.57
N LYS A 345 -8.33 24.00 -5.45
CA LYS A 345 -7.73 23.13 -6.50
C LYS A 345 -7.33 21.75 -5.97
N SER A 346 -6.48 21.72 -4.94
CA SER A 346 -5.99 20.46 -4.38
C SER A 346 -7.10 19.59 -3.82
N THR A 347 -8.17 20.20 -3.27
CA THR A 347 -9.33 19.45 -2.79
C THR A 347 -10.09 18.82 -3.96
N VAL A 348 -10.35 19.58 -5.02
CA VAL A 348 -11.02 19.08 -6.23
C VAL A 348 -10.16 18.02 -6.91
N ALA A 349 -8.88 18.27 -7.11
CA ALA A 349 -7.94 17.34 -7.74
C ALA A 349 -7.87 16.00 -6.99
N ARG A 350 -7.75 16.02 -5.66
CA ARG A 350 -7.79 14.80 -4.83
C ARG A 350 -9.14 14.06 -4.91
N ALA A 351 -10.26 14.76 -5.01
CA ALA A 351 -11.58 14.14 -5.11
C ALA A 351 -11.88 13.56 -6.51
N LEU A 352 -11.15 14.00 -7.54
CA LEU A 352 -11.28 13.50 -8.91
C LEU A 352 -10.32 12.33 -9.18
N ALA A 353 -9.13 12.34 -8.59
CA ALA A 353 -8.06 11.36 -8.86
C ALA A 353 -8.51 9.88 -8.78
N PRO A 354 -9.22 9.42 -7.72
CA PRO A 354 -9.54 8.00 -7.54
C PRO A 354 -10.43 7.41 -8.65
N ASN A 355 -11.19 8.27 -9.35
CA ASN A 355 -12.17 7.86 -10.34
C ASN A 355 -11.72 8.12 -11.79
N LEU A 356 -10.50 8.65 -11.98
CA LEU A 356 -9.96 9.00 -13.28
C LEU A 356 -9.05 7.88 -13.83
N GLY A 357 -9.64 6.98 -14.63
CA GLY A 357 -8.98 5.77 -15.15
C GLY A 357 -9.22 4.52 -14.28
N PRO A 358 -8.55 3.39 -14.58
CA PRO A 358 -8.60 2.18 -13.76
C PRO A 358 -8.09 2.43 -12.34
N GLY A 359 -8.51 1.60 -11.38
CA GLY A 359 -7.98 1.65 -10.02
C GLY A 359 -6.45 1.50 -10.01
N PRO A 360 -5.71 2.25 -9.17
CA PRO A 360 -6.18 3.15 -8.10
C PRO A 360 -6.48 4.60 -8.56
N GLY A 361 -6.68 4.85 -9.85
CA GLY A 361 -7.01 6.16 -10.41
C GLY A 361 -5.78 6.94 -10.85
N ALA A 362 -5.95 8.24 -11.06
CA ALA A 362 -4.92 9.11 -11.60
C ALA A 362 -3.83 9.45 -10.59
N ILE A 363 -2.62 9.69 -11.10
CA ILE A 363 -1.50 10.20 -10.33
C ILE A 363 -1.61 11.72 -10.25
N LEU A 364 -1.58 12.24 -9.03
CA LEU A 364 -1.70 13.64 -8.70
C LEU A 364 -0.30 14.26 -8.54
N LEU A 365 0.06 15.15 -9.45
CA LEU A 365 1.32 15.88 -9.43
C LEU A 365 1.07 17.32 -8.96
N ARG A 366 1.51 17.62 -7.74
CA ARG A 366 1.25 18.90 -7.06
C ARG A 366 2.49 19.77 -7.07
N SER A 367 2.38 21.00 -7.57
CA SER A 367 3.53 21.91 -7.64
C SER A 367 4.14 22.19 -6.26
N ASP A 368 3.31 22.30 -5.22
CA ASP A 368 3.76 22.59 -3.86
C ASP A 368 4.50 21.40 -3.23
N GLU A 369 4.05 20.17 -3.45
CA GLU A 369 4.76 18.97 -2.97
C GLU A 369 6.10 18.80 -3.69
N ILE A 370 6.12 18.97 -5.01
CA ILE A 370 7.37 18.88 -5.79
C ILE A 370 8.38 19.91 -5.28
N ARG A 371 7.93 21.15 -5.01
CA ARG A 371 8.78 22.20 -4.46
C ARG A 371 9.35 21.81 -3.10
N LYS A 372 8.52 21.30 -2.18
CA LYS A 372 8.96 20.86 -0.85
C LYS A 372 9.98 19.73 -0.90
N ARG A 373 9.80 18.80 -1.83
CA ARG A 373 10.76 17.71 -2.05
C ARG A 373 12.07 18.19 -2.64
N MET A 374 12.07 19.20 -3.51
CA MET A 374 13.31 19.81 -4.02
C MET A 374 14.14 20.44 -2.89
N GLU A 375 13.50 20.91 -1.83
CA GLU A 375 14.13 21.46 -0.62
C GLU A 375 14.39 20.41 0.48
N GLY A 376 14.07 19.13 0.23
CA GLY A 376 14.30 18.04 1.17
C GLY A 376 13.38 18.02 2.40
N VAL A 377 12.25 18.74 2.37
CA VAL A 377 11.31 18.82 3.51
C VAL A 377 10.03 18.02 3.29
N ALA A 378 9.30 17.74 4.38
CA ALA A 378 7.99 17.10 4.31
C ALA A 378 6.93 18.04 3.69
N PRO A 379 5.88 17.51 3.05
CA PRO A 379 4.83 18.30 2.41
C PRO A 379 4.16 19.32 3.32
N GLU A 380 4.15 19.13 4.63
CA GLU A 380 3.50 19.98 5.61
C GLU A 380 4.41 21.12 6.12
N VAL A 381 5.71 21.10 5.78
CA VAL A 381 6.69 22.11 6.21
C VAL A 381 6.63 23.34 5.30
N LYS A 382 6.58 24.55 5.88
CA LYS A 382 6.57 25.80 5.11
C LYS A 382 7.93 26.10 4.51
N LEU A 383 7.96 26.53 3.25
CA LEU A 383 9.18 26.93 2.57
C LEU A 383 9.47 28.43 2.71
N PRO A 384 10.75 28.83 2.65
CA PRO A 384 11.14 30.23 2.54
C PRO A 384 10.80 30.83 1.17
N GLU A 385 10.78 32.16 1.05
CA GLU A 385 10.51 32.87 -0.22
C GLU A 385 11.50 32.52 -1.33
N SER A 386 12.74 32.19 -0.99
CA SER A 386 13.77 31.75 -1.95
C SER A 386 13.34 30.51 -2.75
N ALA A 387 12.54 29.63 -2.14
CA ALA A 387 11.99 28.46 -2.81
C ALA A 387 11.04 28.84 -3.94
N TYR A 388 10.54 30.08 -4.01
CA TYR A 388 9.63 30.59 -5.04
C TYR A 388 10.33 31.40 -6.14
N ALA A 389 11.65 31.56 -6.07
CA ALA A 389 12.43 32.29 -7.07
C ALA A 389 12.20 31.78 -8.51
N PRO A 390 12.31 32.63 -9.55
CA PRO A 390 12.00 32.24 -10.93
C PRO A 390 12.76 31.00 -11.44
N ALA A 391 14.02 30.84 -11.04
CA ALA A 391 14.83 29.67 -11.39
C ALA A 391 14.30 28.37 -10.74
N VAL A 392 13.97 28.42 -9.44
CA VAL A 392 13.41 27.29 -8.70
C VAL A 392 12.04 26.92 -9.24
N THR A 393 11.19 27.91 -9.53
CA THR A 393 9.88 27.70 -10.16
C THR A 393 10.00 27.06 -11.54
N ARG A 394 11.01 27.43 -12.34
CA ARG A 394 11.28 26.79 -13.63
C ARG A 394 11.67 25.31 -13.44
N ALA A 395 12.63 25.03 -12.56
CA ALA A 395 13.07 23.68 -12.27
C ALA A 395 11.93 22.79 -11.72
N MET A 396 11.07 23.33 -10.87
CA MET A 396 9.87 22.64 -10.38
C MET A 396 8.92 22.26 -11.53
N PHE A 397 8.63 23.18 -12.45
CA PHE A 397 7.75 22.87 -13.59
C PHE A 397 8.39 21.89 -14.59
N ASP A 398 9.71 21.93 -14.74
CA ASP A 398 10.42 20.97 -15.60
C ASP A 398 10.39 19.56 -14.97
N ARG A 399 10.46 19.46 -13.63
CA ARG A 399 10.26 18.20 -12.89
C ARG A 399 8.83 17.68 -13.01
N LEU A 400 7.84 18.54 -12.81
CA LEU A 400 6.42 18.22 -12.98
C LEU A 400 6.13 17.71 -14.40
N GLU A 401 6.71 18.36 -15.42
CA GLU A 401 6.57 17.92 -16.81
C GLU A 401 7.22 16.55 -17.05
N ALA A 402 8.41 16.30 -16.52
CA ALA A 402 9.07 15.01 -16.62
C ALA A 402 8.22 13.89 -15.99
N ASP A 403 7.73 14.10 -14.77
CA ASP A 403 6.92 13.12 -14.05
C ASP A 403 5.58 12.85 -14.73
N ALA A 404 4.93 13.90 -15.25
CA ALA A 404 3.70 13.77 -16.00
C ALA A 404 3.91 12.91 -17.26
N ARG A 405 4.99 13.18 -18.01
CA ARG A 405 5.32 12.42 -19.23
C ARG A 405 5.66 10.97 -18.92
N THR A 406 6.45 10.69 -17.88
CA THR A 406 6.74 9.32 -17.45
C THR A 406 5.46 8.58 -17.10
N THR A 407 4.58 9.21 -16.32
CA THR A 407 3.33 8.59 -15.87
C THR A 407 2.35 8.33 -17.02
N LEU A 408 2.16 9.30 -17.91
CA LEU A 408 1.29 9.12 -19.09
C LEU A 408 1.82 8.02 -20.02
N LYS A 409 3.13 7.94 -20.23
CA LYS A 409 3.77 6.86 -21.03
C LYS A 409 3.65 5.50 -20.36
N ALA A 410 3.54 5.45 -19.03
CA ALA A 410 3.23 4.23 -18.29
C ALA A 410 1.76 3.78 -18.43
N GLY A 411 0.91 4.58 -19.10
CA GLY A 411 -0.50 4.26 -19.34
C GLY A 411 -1.45 4.77 -18.25
N LEU A 412 -0.99 5.61 -17.33
CA LEU A 412 -1.80 6.14 -16.22
C LEU A 412 -2.20 7.59 -16.46
N SER A 413 -3.44 7.93 -16.10
CA SER A 413 -3.91 9.31 -16.12
C SER A 413 -3.18 10.16 -15.08
N VAL A 414 -3.05 11.45 -15.38
CA VAL A 414 -2.35 12.41 -14.53
C VAL A 414 -3.27 13.60 -14.25
N ILE A 415 -3.25 14.07 -13.01
CA ILE A 415 -3.82 15.35 -12.60
C ILE A 415 -2.68 16.30 -12.23
N LEU A 416 -2.60 17.45 -12.91
CA LEU A 416 -1.71 18.54 -12.57
C LEU A 416 -2.45 19.51 -11.62
N ASP A 417 -1.97 19.63 -10.39
CA ASP A 417 -2.45 20.59 -9.38
C ASP A 417 -1.41 21.69 -9.20
N ALA A 418 -1.64 22.80 -9.90
CA ALA A 418 -0.85 24.01 -9.81
C ALA A 418 -1.75 25.23 -10.04
N THR A 419 -1.27 26.45 -9.74
CA THR A 419 -2.09 27.65 -9.91
C THR A 419 -2.45 27.94 -11.38
N HIS A 420 -1.59 27.53 -12.33
CA HIS A 420 -1.79 27.71 -13.78
C HIS A 420 -2.19 29.14 -14.21
N MET A 421 -1.70 30.15 -13.48
CA MET A 421 -2.08 31.56 -13.68
C MET A 421 -1.60 32.15 -15.00
N SER A 422 -0.41 31.76 -15.47
CA SER A 422 0.15 32.34 -16.69
C SER A 422 -0.34 31.59 -17.94
N PRO A 423 -0.56 32.29 -19.07
CA PRO A 423 -0.86 31.64 -20.35
C PRO A 423 0.18 30.57 -20.74
N ARG A 424 1.46 30.84 -20.45
CA ARG A 424 2.56 29.88 -20.66
C ARG A 424 2.41 28.62 -19.81
N GLY A 425 1.98 28.76 -18.55
CA GLY A 425 1.75 27.62 -17.66
C GLY A 425 0.58 26.74 -18.11
N ARG A 426 -0.47 27.34 -18.67
CA ARG A 426 -1.60 26.60 -19.27
C ARG A 426 -1.21 25.89 -20.56
N ALA A 427 -0.53 26.62 -21.47
CA ALA A 427 -0.01 26.06 -22.71
C ALA A 427 1.00 24.91 -22.48
N ARG A 428 1.76 24.94 -21.37
CA ARG A 428 2.64 23.82 -20.97
C ARG A 428 1.83 22.55 -20.70
N ALA A 429 0.75 22.63 -19.93
CA ALA A 429 -0.09 21.47 -19.63
C ALA A 429 -0.72 20.88 -20.91
N GLU A 430 -1.27 21.74 -21.77
CA GLU A 430 -1.83 21.33 -23.07
C GLU A 430 -0.79 20.65 -23.97
N ARG A 431 0.44 21.18 -23.99
CA ARG A 431 1.55 20.59 -24.75
C ARG A 431 1.92 19.20 -24.25
N ILE A 432 2.00 18.99 -22.92
CA ILE A 432 2.32 17.68 -22.35
C ILE A 432 1.35 16.63 -22.87
N ALA A 433 0.05 16.91 -22.83
CA ALA A 433 -0.98 16.01 -23.31
C ALA A 433 -0.83 15.70 -24.81
N ARG A 434 -0.64 16.75 -25.63
CA ARG A 434 -0.45 16.64 -27.08
C ARG A 434 0.75 15.76 -27.44
N ASP A 435 1.90 16.04 -26.82
CA ASP A 435 3.14 15.33 -27.10
C ASP A 435 3.10 13.87 -26.63
N CYS A 436 2.29 13.56 -25.61
CA CYS A 436 2.03 12.20 -25.14
C CYS A 436 0.90 11.50 -25.90
N GLY A 437 0.20 12.19 -26.82
CA GLY A 437 -0.91 11.63 -27.58
C GLY A 437 -2.15 11.31 -26.73
N VAL A 438 -2.37 12.04 -25.63
CA VAL A 438 -3.49 11.81 -24.70
C VAL A 438 -4.49 12.95 -24.71
N THR A 439 -5.73 12.67 -24.32
CA THR A 439 -6.76 13.70 -24.16
C THR A 439 -6.38 14.69 -23.06
N PHE A 440 -6.51 15.98 -23.35
CA PHE A 440 -6.34 17.06 -22.38
C PHE A 440 -7.68 17.59 -21.89
N GLN A 441 -7.76 17.88 -20.59
CA GLN A 441 -8.84 18.69 -20.04
C GLN A 441 -8.30 19.69 -19.01
N GLY A 442 -8.71 20.95 -19.13
CA GLY A 442 -8.38 22.01 -18.18
C GLY A 442 -9.61 22.46 -17.43
N LEU A 443 -9.52 22.50 -16.09
CA LEU A 443 -10.53 23.09 -15.21
C LEU A 443 -9.96 24.35 -14.55
N TRP A 444 -10.73 25.43 -14.52
CA TRP A 444 -10.39 26.65 -13.81
C TRP A 444 -11.40 26.90 -12.70
N LEU A 445 -10.96 26.85 -11.44
CA LEU A 445 -11.83 27.17 -10.30
C LEU A 445 -11.93 28.68 -10.14
N ASP A 446 -13.12 29.21 -10.38
CA ASP A 446 -13.45 30.62 -10.28
C ASP A 446 -14.07 30.91 -8.91
N VAL A 447 -13.35 31.60 -8.03
CA VAL A 447 -13.77 31.83 -6.64
C VAL A 447 -13.70 33.33 -6.34
N PRO A 448 -14.77 33.93 -5.79
CA PRO A 448 -14.75 35.33 -5.39
C PRO A 448 -13.66 35.66 -4.36
N ASP A 449 -13.05 36.83 -4.50
CA ASP A 449 -11.90 37.28 -3.69
C ASP A 449 -12.13 37.18 -2.19
N ALA A 450 -13.29 37.63 -1.71
CA ALA A 450 -13.64 37.58 -0.28
C ALA A 450 -13.60 36.16 0.30
N ARG A 451 -13.93 35.13 -0.51
CA ARG A 451 -13.87 33.73 -0.09
C ARG A 451 -12.45 33.18 -0.14
N LEU A 452 -11.61 33.63 -1.09
CA LEU A 452 -10.21 33.23 -1.16
C LEU A 452 -9.45 33.66 0.11
N GLU A 453 -9.63 34.91 0.55
CA GLU A 453 -8.99 35.43 1.77
C GLU A 453 -9.43 34.65 3.03
N SER A 454 -10.75 34.44 3.19
CA SER A 454 -11.30 33.67 4.31
C SER A 454 -10.76 32.23 4.34
N ARG A 455 -10.67 31.57 3.17
CA ARG A 455 -10.16 30.20 3.05
C ARG A 455 -8.66 30.10 3.32
N ILE A 456 -7.85 31.12 3.06
CA ILE A 456 -6.41 31.10 3.39
C ILE A 456 -6.18 31.26 4.89
N ASN A 457 -6.95 32.12 5.56
CA ASN A 457 -6.84 32.34 7.01
C ASN A 457 -7.21 31.12 7.86
N GLY A 458 -8.09 30.25 7.37
CA GLY A 458 -8.54 29.05 8.09
C GLY A 458 -7.70 27.79 7.90
N ARG A 459 -6.57 27.84 7.18
CA ARG A 459 -5.77 26.63 6.86
C ARG A 459 -4.91 26.16 8.02
N VAL A 460 -5.00 24.87 8.35
CA VAL A 460 -4.10 24.17 9.26
C VAL A 460 -3.65 22.87 8.57
N HIS A 461 -2.35 22.54 8.60
CA HIS A 461 -1.76 21.32 8.02
C HIS A 461 -1.99 21.08 6.50
N ASP A 462 -1.79 22.10 5.64
CA ASP A 462 -1.82 21.96 4.17
C ASP A 462 -0.41 22.07 3.57
N ALA A 463 -0.22 21.50 2.38
CA ALA A 463 1.05 21.57 1.66
C ALA A 463 1.29 22.91 0.94
N SER A 464 0.29 23.79 0.88
CA SER A 464 0.41 25.08 0.21
C SER A 464 0.94 26.17 1.14
N ASP A 465 2.03 26.86 0.75
CA ASP A 465 2.62 27.95 1.56
C ASP A 465 2.04 29.33 1.24
N ALA A 466 0.94 29.40 0.48
CA ALA A 466 0.34 30.65 0.07
C ALA A 466 -0.16 31.49 1.26
N THR A 467 0.36 32.71 1.37
CA THR A 467 -0.08 33.73 2.34
C THR A 467 -1.12 34.68 1.72
N LEU A 468 -1.76 35.52 2.54
CA LEU A 468 -2.63 36.59 2.04
C LEU A 468 -1.87 37.54 1.09
N THR A 469 -0.59 37.82 1.36
CA THR A 469 0.27 38.62 0.48
C THR A 469 0.43 37.98 -0.89
N VAL A 470 0.66 36.66 -0.92
CA VAL A 470 0.71 35.90 -2.17
C VAL A 470 -0.62 35.96 -2.90
N LEU A 471 -1.75 35.73 -2.23
CA LEU A 471 -3.08 35.84 -2.86
C LEU A 471 -3.33 37.22 -3.48
N ARG A 472 -3.05 38.29 -2.74
CA ARG A 472 -3.26 39.66 -3.24
C ARG A 472 -2.44 39.97 -4.48
N SER A 473 -1.18 39.52 -4.51
CA SER A 473 -0.35 39.63 -5.72
C SER A 473 -0.92 38.84 -6.91
N GLN A 474 -1.61 37.72 -6.64
CA GLN A 474 -2.21 36.87 -7.67
C GLN A 474 -3.51 37.46 -8.22
N GLN A 475 -4.28 38.17 -7.40
CA GLN A 475 -5.52 38.85 -7.81
C GLN A 475 -5.26 40.01 -8.76
N THR A 476 -4.14 40.71 -8.59
CA THR A 476 -3.74 41.82 -9.47
C THR A 476 -2.98 41.37 -10.72
N ALA A 477 -2.65 40.08 -10.84
CA ALA A 477 -1.88 39.56 -11.96
C ALA A 477 -2.75 39.45 -13.22
N ASP A 478 -2.20 39.84 -14.38
CA ASP A 478 -2.84 39.55 -15.66
C ASP A 478 -2.78 38.04 -15.94
N LEU A 479 -3.93 37.39 -15.83
CA LEU A 479 -4.08 35.96 -16.10
C LEU A 479 -4.12 35.65 -17.60
N GLY A 480 -4.33 36.66 -18.45
CA GLY A 480 -4.68 36.50 -19.85
C GLY A 480 -6.00 35.76 -20.06
N ALA A 481 -6.30 35.39 -21.31
CA ALA A 481 -7.49 34.61 -21.62
C ALA A 481 -7.44 33.19 -21.02
N ILE A 482 -8.51 32.80 -20.34
CA ILE A 482 -8.66 31.45 -19.75
C ILE A 482 -9.63 30.67 -20.62
N HIS A 483 -9.08 29.74 -21.41
CA HIS A 483 -9.84 28.87 -22.33
C HIS A 483 -10.26 27.54 -21.68
N TRP A 484 -9.88 27.31 -20.43
CA TRP A 484 -10.25 26.12 -19.67
C TRP A 484 -11.70 26.20 -19.18
N THR A 485 -12.31 25.05 -18.91
CA THR A 485 -13.68 24.99 -18.41
C THR A 485 -13.75 25.64 -17.03
N ARG A 486 -14.53 26.72 -16.91
CA ARG A 486 -14.72 27.42 -15.63
C ARG A 486 -15.68 26.63 -14.75
N ILE A 487 -15.27 26.39 -13.52
CA ILE A 487 -16.09 25.79 -12.47
C ILE A 487 -16.32 26.88 -11.42
N ASP A 488 -17.59 27.15 -11.12
CA ASP A 488 -17.94 28.04 -10.01
C ASP A 488 -17.48 27.41 -8.69
N GLY A 489 -16.52 28.05 -8.03
CA GLY A 489 -15.97 27.63 -6.75
C GLY A 489 -16.59 28.33 -5.53
N ALA A 490 -17.65 29.12 -5.74
CA ALA A 490 -18.43 29.78 -4.69
C ALA A 490 -19.39 28.82 -3.97
N GLY A 491 -19.64 27.62 -4.49
CA GLY A 491 -20.41 26.59 -3.78
C GLY A 491 -19.70 26.01 -2.55
N THR A 492 -20.37 25.08 -1.88
CA THR A 492 -19.77 24.12 -0.95
C THR A 492 -18.76 23.23 -1.71
N ILE A 493 -17.79 22.65 -0.99
CA ILE A 493 -16.79 21.77 -1.62
C ILE A 493 -17.45 20.62 -2.40
N ALA A 494 -18.54 20.04 -1.89
CA ALA A 494 -19.28 18.96 -2.53
C ALA A 494 -19.92 19.38 -3.86
N GLU A 495 -20.51 20.59 -3.91
CA GLU A 495 -21.08 21.16 -5.15
C GLU A 495 -19.98 21.41 -6.18
N VAL A 496 -18.85 22.00 -5.76
CA VAL A 496 -17.72 22.25 -6.66
C VAL A 496 -17.16 20.96 -7.24
N ILE A 497 -17.01 19.90 -6.42
CA ILE A 497 -16.56 18.58 -6.89
C ILE A 497 -17.58 17.99 -7.87
N THR A 498 -18.88 18.11 -7.58
CA THR A 498 -19.95 17.61 -8.46
C THR A 498 -19.92 18.32 -9.81
N SER A 499 -19.83 19.65 -9.83
CA SER A 499 -19.72 20.44 -11.06
C SER A 499 -18.44 20.12 -11.82
N ALA A 500 -17.31 19.95 -11.13
CA ALA A 500 -16.06 19.55 -11.75
C ALA A 500 -16.17 18.16 -12.41
N ARG A 501 -16.80 17.18 -11.73
CA ARG A 501 -17.06 15.85 -12.30
C ARG A 501 -17.96 15.91 -13.53
N ALA A 502 -19.04 16.69 -13.46
CA ALA A 502 -19.98 16.86 -14.58
C ALA A 502 -19.33 17.52 -15.81
N ALA A 503 -18.33 18.37 -15.59
CA ALA A 503 -17.58 19.02 -16.66
C ALA A 503 -16.56 18.11 -17.34
N LEU A 504 -16.21 16.95 -16.76
CA LEU A 504 -15.21 16.05 -17.35
C LEU A 504 -15.80 15.28 -18.54
N ASN A 505 -15.12 15.35 -19.68
CA ASN A 505 -15.51 14.64 -20.91
C ASN A 505 -14.76 13.30 -21.07
N VAL A 506 -14.30 12.74 -19.95
CA VAL A 506 -13.52 11.51 -19.87
C VAL A 506 -14.28 10.50 -19.03
N THR A 507 -14.13 9.21 -19.32
CA THR A 507 -14.79 8.14 -18.57
C THR A 507 -14.35 8.18 -17.11
N ILE A 508 -15.22 8.68 -16.24
CA ILE A 508 -15.06 8.59 -14.78
C ILE A 508 -15.74 7.30 -14.33
N ARG A 509 -15.05 6.51 -13.50
CA ARG A 509 -15.72 5.41 -12.78
C ARG A 509 -16.75 6.05 -11.84
N ARG A 510 -18.04 5.82 -12.06
CA ARG A 510 -19.05 6.30 -11.12
C ARG A 510 -18.83 5.60 -9.77
N PRO A 511 -18.87 6.30 -8.63
CA PRO A 511 -18.95 5.62 -7.34
C PRO A 511 -20.17 4.70 -7.35
N ALA A 512 -20.01 3.49 -6.79
CA ALA A 512 -21.08 2.51 -6.65
C ALA A 512 -22.21 3.04 -5.76
#